data_AF-E9GCK1-F1
#
_entry.id   AF-E9GCK1-F1
#
_cell.length_a   1.000
_cell.length_b   1.000
_cell.length_c   1.000
_cell.angle_alpha   90.00
_cell.angle_beta   90.00
_cell.angle_gamma   90.00
#
_symmetry.space_group_name_H-M   'P 1'
#
loop_
_entity.id
_entity.type
_entity.pdbx_description
1 polymer ?
#
loop_
_entity_poly.entity_id
_entity_poly.type
_entity_poly.pdbx_seq_one_letter_code
_entity_poly.pdbx_strand_id
1 'polypeptide(L)'
;MANSDAQMIVPYRWILNVVDEEPKTIASKMILFRGERVFRVGLKNCAPSPILLFLAADLNRLGMRVEEVMYGVEDADTCPAKMTQMYHQIGVDGTLQLFTVTLAEKVVGHCTFMFRICIKGTAPEFAYRLSDRLGKDQLWAAKENPNFADVEFIVKGQKLLANKSILAARSPVFAAEFTKEQPVKDVPHQIPIDAMEPSTVEQFLHFIYTGELMSSLANEQLLMLAEKYRLTTLIGLCQVALKKIETKRMVDFMKRLNTEVEISSSQVSPEKDTEIFFDRTTPTFRCALRFAGSENGLSKCMMKYQKEEMFFAYITGRSSENRIGKIVIHFTCAKHRSFGLKVEDVYCSQPYTSYGHWFKMESKKLQNNAELLQRFTFKLEEDIRYSHDCTNQYNFDIKTVSTIGNYYYEMMDDAWLKDFWVAATNEKLTDVDIFVGTVKVMEAHRVILSARSPVLSILLNKVSNATKSIVTFGAEFDVDTVKHFLRFLYTGSLEEFDIGVVTLFLQFLYTGSLEPSASKDPDYKQLLELATMYEVETLKNFCQVVNVPPDVEDLTSSLLELLM
;
A
#
# COMPACT_ATOMS: atom_id res chain seq x y z
N MET A 1 4.76 -21.87 -1.84
CA MET A 1 5.24 -20.48 -1.94
C MET A 1 4.18 -19.56 -1.36
N ALA A 2 4.58 -18.55 -0.58
CA ALA A 2 3.65 -17.59 0.02
C ALA A 2 3.80 -16.23 -0.69
N ASN A 3 2.68 -15.61 -1.04
CA ASN A 3 2.69 -14.23 -1.52
C ASN A 3 2.77 -13.28 -0.31
N SER A 4 3.56 -12.21 -0.45
CA SER A 4 3.56 -11.12 0.52
C SER A 4 2.53 -10.07 0.12
N ASP A 5 1.71 -9.64 1.06
CA ASP A 5 0.74 -8.56 0.86
C ASP A 5 1.21 -7.31 1.60
N ALA A 6 1.31 -6.19 0.89
CA ALA A 6 1.58 -4.90 1.52
C ALA A 6 0.45 -4.54 2.49
N GLN A 7 0.82 -4.18 3.71
CA GLN A 7 -0.06 -3.76 4.78
C GLN A 7 0.23 -2.30 5.13
N MET A 8 -0.83 -1.51 5.27
CA MET A 8 -0.73 -0.17 5.84
C MET A 8 -0.72 -0.31 7.37
N ILE A 9 0.47 -0.41 7.96
CA ILE A 9 0.63 -0.51 9.42
C ILE A 9 1.08 0.83 9.98
N VAL A 10 0.27 1.37 10.88
CA VAL A 10 0.47 2.69 11.45
C VAL A 10 0.79 2.56 12.95
N PRO A 11 1.97 3.03 13.41
CA PRO A 11 2.31 2.99 14.83
C PRO A 11 1.67 4.16 15.59
N TYR A 12 1.30 3.94 16.86
CA TYR A 12 0.88 5.00 17.77
C TYR A 12 1.41 4.74 19.19
N ARG A 13 1.97 5.77 19.82
CA ARG A 13 2.50 5.71 21.20
C ARG A 13 1.58 6.49 22.13
N TRP A 14 1.11 5.84 23.18
CA TRP A 14 0.24 6.42 24.20
C TRP A 14 0.91 6.33 25.57
N ILE A 15 1.17 7.49 26.18
CA ILE A 15 1.91 7.57 27.44
C ILE A 15 0.93 7.90 28.56
N LEU A 16 0.97 7.11 29.62
CA LEU A 16 0.29 7.37 30.89
C LEU A 16 1.34 7.86 31.89
N ASN A 17 1.28 9.15 32.26
CA ASN A 17 2.31 9.79 33.07
C ASN A 17 2.23 9.38 34.54
N VAL A 18 1.02 9.34 35.09
CA VAL A 18 0.74 8.93 36.47
C VAL A 18 -0.61 8.21 36.50
N VAL A 19 -0.59 6.92 36.84
CA VAL A 19 -1.79 6.12 37.07
C VAL A 19 -1.85 5.75 38.55
N ASP A 20 -2.85 6.29 39.24
CA ASP A 20 -3.11 6.02 40.66
C ASP A 20 -3.65 4.59 40.87
N GLU A 21 -3.57 4.07 42.10
CA GLU A 21 -4.07 2.73 42.45
C GLU A 21 -5.61 2.63 42.41
N GLU A 22 -6.29 3.78 42.50
CA GLU A 22 -7.75 3.86 42.48
C GLU A 22 -8.33 3.42 41.12
N PRO A 23 -9.43 2.64 41.11
CA PRO A 23 -10.08 2.23 39.88
C PRO A 23 -10.57 3.44 39.08
N LYS A 24 -9.91 3.73 37.96
CA LYS A 24 -10.26 4.84 37.07
C LYS A 24 -10.28 4.39 35.62
N THR A 25 -11.11 5.06 34.82
CA THR A 25 -11.03 4.94 33.36
C THR A 25 -10.34 6.15 32.79
N ILE A 26 -9.25 5.92 32.07
CA ILE A 26 -8.41 6.93 31.45
C ILE A 26 -8.59 6.80 29.94
N ALA A 27 -8.72 7.92 29.22
CA ALA A 27 -8.84 7.90 27.77
C ALA A 27 -8.03 9.02 27.14
N SER A 28 -7.47 8.75 25.96
CA SER A 28 -6.87 9.79 25.14
C SER A 28 -7.93 10.79 24.66
N LYS A 29 -7.47 11.95 24.18
CA LYS A 29 -8.24 12.75 23.22
C LYS A 29 -8.47 11.95 21.93
N MET A 30 -9.36 12.44 21.07
CA MET A 30 -9.47 11.90 19.72
C MET A 30 -8.16 12.13 18.98
N ILE A 31 -7.69 11.09 18.31
CA ILE A 31 -6.46 11.06 17.55
C ILE A 31 -6.82 11.24 16.08
N LEU A 32 -6.13 12.17 15.44
CA LEU A 32 -6.33 12.52 14.05
C LEU A 32 -5.58 11.54 13.15
N PHE A 33 -6.13 11.32 11.96
CA PHE A 33 -5.49 10.57 10.89
C PHE A 33 -5.95 11.16 9.56
N ARG A 34 -5.01 11.67 8.76
CA ARG A 34 -5.31 12.44 7.54
C ARG A 34 -6.28 13.60 7.83
N GLY A 35 -6.06 14.33 8.92
CA GLY A 35 -6.91 15.45 9.37
C GLY A 35 -8.23 15.08 10.06
N GLU A 36 -8.66 13.81 10.03
CA GLU A 36 -9.94 13.38 10.59
C GLU A 36 -9.79 12.73 11.97
N ARG A 37 -10.70 13.03 12.90
CA ARG A 37 -10.70 12.49 14.28
C ARG A 37 -11.28 11.08 14.30
N VAL A 38 -10.44 10.07 14.10
CA VAL A 38 -10.91 8.69 13.88
C VAL A 38 -10.49 7.70 14.94
N PHE A 39 -9.41 7.94 15.70
CA PHE A 39 -8.94 6.96 16.70
C PHE A 39 -9.09 7.47 18.13
N ARG A 40 -9.23 6.54 19.07
CA ARG A 40 -9.14 6.81 20.50
C ARG A 40 -8.62 5.60 21.23
N VAL A 41 -7.77 5.81 22.22
CA VAL A 41 -7.31 4.74 23.11
C VAL A 41 -7.77 5.02 24.53
N GLY A 42 -7.94 3.96 25.31
CA GLY A 42 -8.36 4.08 26.70
C GLY A 42 -7.97 2.88 27.53
N LEU A 43 -7.92 3.07 28.84
CA LEU A 43 -7.62 2.07 29.84
C LEU A 43 -8.68 2.17 30.93
N LYS A 44 -9.48 1.11 31.07
CA LYS A 44 -10.33 0.90 32.24
C LYS A 44 -9.52 0.15 33.28
N ASN A 45 -8.92 0.88 34.22
CA ASN A 45 -8.00 0.33 35.21
C ASN A 45 -8.71 -0.21 36.47
N CYS A 46 -9.77 -1.00 36.28
CA CYS A 46 -10.55 -1.57 37.38
C CYS A 46 -10.10 -3.01 37.66
N ALA A 47 -9.86 -3.35 38.93
CA ALA A 47 -9.61 -4.74 39.35
C ALA A 47 -10.90 -5.56 39.29
N PRO A 48 -10.82 -6.89 39.09
CA PRO A 48 -9.61 -7.71 38.95
C PRO A 48 -9.06 -7.82 37.52
N SER A 49 -9.65 -7.13 36.54
CA SER A 49 -9.35 -7.34 35.11
C SER A 49 -9.39 -6.01 34.35
N PRO A 50 -8.28 -5.26 34.35
CA PRO A 50 -8.16 -4.02 33.60
C PRO A 50 -8.36 -4.26 32.11
N ILE A 51 -8.97 -3.31 31.40
CA ILE A 51 -9.26 -3.44 29.98
C ILE A 51 -8.58 -2.30 29.24
N LEU A 52 -7.69 -2.64 28.30
CA LEU A 52 -7.17 -1.70 27.33
C LEU A 52 -8.08 -1.71 26.10
N LEU A 53 -8.39 -0.51 25.60
CA LEU A 53 -9.34 -0.27 24.53
C LEU A 53 -8.67 0.52 23.40
N PHE A 54 -8.98 0.13 22.18
CA PHE A 54 -8.71 0.91 20.97
C PHE A 54 -10.00 1.05 20.17
N LEU A 55 -10.37 2.28 19.88
CA LEU A 55 -11.56 2.65 19.14
C LEU A 55 -11.16 3.27 17.81
N ALA A 56 -11.79 2.80 16.73
CA ALA A 56 -11.81 3.48 15.44
C ALA A 56 -13.25 3.88 15.10
N ALA A 57 -13.50 5.16 14.89
CA ALA A 57 -14.80 5.72 14.54
C ALA A 57 -14.67 6.47 13.21
N ASP A 58 -15.67 6.33 12.32
CA ASP A 58 -15.77 7.09 11.07
C ASP A 58 -14.56 6.93 10.11
N LEU A 59 -13.67 5.94 10.31
CA LEU A 59 -12.52 5.70 9.42
C LEU A 59 -12.98 5.34 7.99
N ASN A 60 -14.17 4.76 7.87
CA ASN A 60 -14.84 4.49 6.59
C ASN A 60 -15.10 5.75 5.76
N ARG A 61 -15.18 6.94 6.37
CA ARG A 61 -15.27 8.22 5.65
C ARG A 61 -14.01 8.51 4.84
N LEU A 62 -12.89 7.88 5.16
CA LEU A 62 -11.66 7.93 4.38
C LEU A 62 -11.48 6.71 3.46
N GLY A 63 -12.51 5.87 3.30
CA GLY A 63 -12.46 4.65 2.50
C GLY A 63 -11.67 3.52 3.16
N MET A 64 -11.44 3.63 4.47
CA MET A 64 -10.55 2.75 5.23
C MET A 64 -11.24 2.10 6.42
N ARG A 65 -10.71 0.97 6.88
CA ARG A 65 -11.11 0.28 8.12
C ARG A 65 -9.90 -0.31 8.81
N VAL A 66 -10.00 -0.52 10.11
CA VAL A 66 -8.98 -1.24 10.87
C VAL A 66 -9.20 -2.73 10.69
N GLU A 67 -8.20 -3.43 10.18
CA GLU A 67 -8.22 -4.89 10.11
C GLU A 67 -7.80 -5.52 11.44
N GLU A 68 -6.74 -4.98 12.03
CA GLU A 68 -6.11 -5.56 13.21
C GLU A 68 -5.45 -4.47 14.05
N VAL A 69 -5.49 -4.65 15.37
CA VAL A 69 -4.75 -3.81 16.32
C VAL A 69 -3.90 -4.71 17.20
N MET A 70 -2.62 -4.39 17.25
CA MET A 70 -1.66 -4.98 18.17
C MET A 70 -1.29 -3.94 19.22
N TYR A 71 -1.06 -4.36 20.46
CA TYR A 71 -0.56 -3.49 21.52
C TYR A 71 0.65 -4.11 22.22
N GLY A 72 1.59 -3.30 22.69
CA GLY A 72 2.69 -3.69 23.56
C GLY A 72 2.96 -2.61 24.62
N VAL A 73 3.84 -2.90 25.57
CA VAL A 73 4.29 -1.95 26.62
C VAL A 73 5.79 -1.73 26.45
N GLU A 74 6.23 -0.47 26.40
CA GLU A 74 7.61 -0.09 25.99
C GLU A 74 8.71 -0.63 26.91
N ASP A 75 8.46 -0.72 28.21
CA ASP A 75 9.44 -1.14 29.24
C ASP A 75 9.28 -2.60 29.67
N ALA A 76 8.36 -3.33 29.07
CA ALA A 76 8.16 -4.74 29.36
C ALA A 76 8.80 -5.56 28.24
N ASP A 77 9.49 -6.65 28.59
CA ASP A 77 9.93 -7.69 27.63
C ASP A 77 8.74 -8.40 26.92
N THR A 78 7.54 -7.85 27.05
CA THR A 78 6.29 -8.36 26.50
C THR A 78 6.12 -7.97 25.04
N CYS A 79 5.90 -8.99 24.24
CA CYS A 79 5.77 -8.90 22.80
C CYS A 79 4.37 -8.42 22.39
N PRO A 80 4.24 -7.54 21.36
CA PRO A 80 2.97 -7.01 20.93
C PRO A 80 1.90 -8.09 20.77
N ALA A 81 0.80 -7.98 21.52
CA ALA A 81 -0.29 -8.94 21.56
C ALA A 81 -1.52 -8.42 20.81
N LYS A 82 -2.30 -9.34 20.23
CA LYS A 82 -3.43 -8.99 19.39
C LYS A 82 -4.62 -8.58 20.24
N MET A 83 -5.24 -7.46 19.92
CA MET A 83 -6.50 -7.04 20.55
C MET A 83 -7.68 -7.73 19.86
N THR A 84 -8.70 -8.10 20.65
CA THR A 84 -9.89 -8.77 20.13
C THR A 84 -10.90 -7.74 19.62
N GLN A 85 -11.30 -7.86 18.35
CA GLN A 85 -12.37 -7.05 17.78
C GLN A 85 -13.74 -7.51 18.31
N MET A 86 -14.55 -6.56 18.76
CA MET A 86 -15.87 -6.81 19.34
C MET A 86 -16.96 -6.82 18.25
N TYR A 87 -17.15 -7.96 17.55
CA TYR A 87 -18.10 -8.08 16.43
C TYR A 87 -19.59 -8.08 16.83
N HIS A 88 -19.95 -8.67 17.97
CA HIS A 88 -21.35 -8.90 18.35
C HIS A 88 -22.04 -7.70 19.01
N GLN A 89 -21.34 -6.57 19.15
CA GLN A 89 -21.81 -5.48 20.01
C GLN A 89 -21.76 -4.10 19.36
N ILE A 90 -21.13 -3.97 18.18
CA ILE A 90 -21.04 -2.70 17.45
C ILE A 90 -21.01 -3.00 15.93
N GLY A 91 -22.17 -2.82 15.26
CA GLY A 91 -22.32 -2.61 13.82
C GLY A 91 -21.70 -3.63 12.85
N VAL A 92 -22.55 -4.31 12.07
CA VAL A 92 -22.16 -5.17 10.94
C VAL A 92 -21.46 -4.39 9.80
N ASP A 93 -21.41 -3.06 9.87
CA ASP A 93 -21.05 -2.17 8.76
C ASP A 93 -19.70 -1.45 8.87
N GLY A 94 -18.95 -1.62 9.98
CA GLY A 94 -17.58 -1.10 10.13
C GLY A 94 -17.46 0.40 10.42
N THR A 95 -18.57 1.09 10.71
CA THR A 95 -18.60 2.54 11.06
C THR A 95 -17.93 2.85 12.40
N LEU A 96 -17.99 1.92 13.34
CA LEU A 96 -17.37 1.98 14.65
C LEU A 96 -16.75 0.61 14.95
N GLN A 97 -15.44 0.57 15.19
CA GLN A 97 -14.70 -0.64 15.50
C GLN A 97 -14.06 -0.50 16.87
N LEU A 98 -14.32 -1.47 17.73
CA LEU A 98 -13.73 -1.54 19.05
C LEU A 98 -12.88 -2.80 19.15
N PHE A 99 -11.65 -2.58 19.61
CA PHE A 99 -10.71 -3.62 19.96
C PHE A 99 -10.45 -3.54 21.45
N THR A 100 -10.43 -4.68 22.12
CA THR A 100 -10.19 -4.76 23.56
C THR A 100 -9.23 -5.89 23.90
N VAL A 101 -8.56 -5.72 25.03
CA VAL A 101 -7.77 -6.78 25.67
C VAL A 101 -7.84 -6.61 27.17
N THR A 102 -7.94 -7.73 27.88
CA THR A 102 -7.86 -7.77 29.33
C THR A 102 -6.39 -7.91 29.74
N LEU A 103 -5.91 -6.97 30.55
CA LEU A 103 -4.57 -7.01 31.13
C LEU A 103 -4.57 -7.92 32.37
N ALA A 104 -3.42 -8.55 32.64
CA ALA A 104 -3.26 -9.42 33.79
C ALA A 104 -3.27 -8.66 35.13
N GLU A 105 -2.70 -7.45 35.12
CA GLU A 105 -2.51 -6.63 36.32
C GLU A 105 -2.95 -5.18 36.05
N LYS A 106 -3.29 -4.48 37.15
CA LYS A 106 -3.53 -3.04 37.11
C LYS A 106 -2.26 -2.32 36.69
N VAL A 107 -2.43 -1.29 35.86
CA VAL A 107 -1.35 -0.38 35.50
C VAL A 107 -1.21 0.63 36.64
N VAL A 108 -0.02 0.75 37.22
CA VAL A 108 0.27 1.72 38.29
C VAL A 108 1.53 2.48 37.93
N GLY A 109 1.54 3.80 38.15
CA GLY A 109 2.67 4.66 37.80
C GLY A 109 2.75 4.98 36.30
N HIS A 110 3.97 5.16 35.80
CA HIS A 110 4.23 5.51 34.41
C HIS A 110 4.14 4.27 33.51
N CYS A 111 3.40 4.37 32.41
CA CYS A 111 3.27 3.28 31.44
C CYS A 111 3.11 3.81 30.02
N THR A 112 3.92 3.31 29.09
CA THR A 112 3.76 3.59 27.66
C THR A 112 3.17 2.39 26.94
N PHE A 113 1.99 2.56 26.37
CA PHE A 113 1.41 1.63 25.42
C PHE A 113 1.84 1.97 23.98
N MET A 114 2.26 0.96 23.22
CA MET A 114 2.54 1.06 21.80
C MET A 114 1.50 0.27 21.01
N PHE A 115 0.84 0.92 20.07
CA PHE A 115 -0.14 0.31 19.18
C PHE A 115 0.43 0.16 17.76
N ARG A 116 0.17 -0.96 17.11
CA ARG A 116 0.35 -1.15 15.66
C ARG A 116 -1.01 -1.40 15.04
N ILE A 117 -1.44 -0.48 14.20
CA ILE A 117 -2.79 -0.44 13.64
C ILE A 117 -2.70 -0.86 12.17
N CYS A 118 -3.21 -2.03 11.81
CA CYS A 118 -3.29 -2.48 10.44
C CYS A 118 -4.56 -1.92 9.79
N ILE A 119 -4.40 -1.12 8.73
CA ILE A 119 -5.49 -0.46 8.00
C ILE A 119 -5.63 -1.09 6.61
N LYS A 120 -6.87 -1.29 6.18
CA LYS A 120 -7.22 -1.75 4.83
C LYS A 120 -8.32 -0.89 4.23
N GLY A 121 -8.49 -0.96 2.91
CA GLY A 121 -9.64 -0.36 2.25
C GLY A 121 -10.96 -1.00 2.67
N THR A 122 -12.04 -0.22 2.59
CA THR A 122 -13.41 -0.73 2.80
C THR A 122 -13.95 -1.48 1.59
N ALA A 123 -13.40 -1.24 0.40
CA ALA A 123 -13.71 -1.94 -0.84
C ALA A 123 -12.48 -2.77 -1.31
N PRO A 124 -12.67 -3.98 -1.87
CA PRO A 124 -11.56 -4.79 -2.41
C PRO A 124 -10.74 -4.07 -3.48
N GLU A 125 -11.38 -3.26 -4.31
CA GLU A 125 -10.77 -2.50 -5.40
C GLU A 125 -10.00 -1.27 -4.89
N PHE A 126 -10.19 -0.87 -3.63
CA PHE A 126 -9.49 0.24 -3.01
C PHE A 126 -8.42 -0.31 -2.07
N ALA A 127 -7.21 -0.51 -2.58
CA ALA A 127 -6.16 -1.25 -1.90
C ALA A 127 -4.89 -0.41 -1.70
N TYR A 128 -4.04 -0.88 -0.79
CA TYR A 128 -2.73 -0.30 -0.54
C TYR A 128 -1.73 -0.80 -1.59
N ARG A 129 -1.45 0.04 -2.60
CA ARG A 129 -0.67 -0.32 -3.79
C ARG A 129 0.55 0.57 -3.96
N LEU A 130 1.61 0.01 -4.53
CA LEU A 130 2.77 0.77 -4.97
C LEU A 130 2.37 1.66 -6.14
N SER A 131 2.77 2.92 -6.09
CA SER A 131 2.31 3.93 -7.04
C SER A 131 3.40 4.96 -7.33
N ASP A 132 3.43 5.41 -8.58
CA ASP A 132 4.13 6.63 -8.98
C ASP A 132 3.31 7.86 -8.56
N ARG A 133 3.72 8.49 -7.47
CA ARG A 133 3.03 9.68 -6.94
C ARG A 133 3.25 10.90 -7.82
N LEU A 134 4.47 11.07 -8.34
CA LEU A 134 4.77 12.17 -9.26
C LEU A 134 3.89 12.07 -10.50
N GLY A 135 3.66 10.86 -11.02
CA GLY A 135 2.78 10.62 -12.15
C GLY A 135 1.32 10.96 -11.90
N LYS A 136 0.81 10.66 -10.71
CA LYS A 136 -0.53 11.08 -10.31
C LYS A 136 -0.66 12.60 -10.24
N ASP A 137 0.31 13.26 -9.61
CA ASP A 137 0.31 14.72 -9.48
C ASP A 137 0.43 15.40 -10.86
N GLN A 138 1.26 14.86 -11.75
CA GLN A 138 1.38 15.30 -13.14
C GLN A 138 0.08 15.12 -13.94
N LEU A 139 -0.58 13.97 -13.81
CA LEU A 139 -1.86 13.71 -14.48
C LEU A 139 -2.95 14.64 -13.94
N TRP A 140 -3.03 14.83 -12.62
CA TRP A 140 -3.95 15.77 -12.00
C TRP A 140 -3.74 17.20 -12.50
N ALA A 141 -2.48 17.66 -12.57
CA ALA A 141 -2.14 18.97 -13.10
C ALA A 141 -2.50 19.12 -14.59
N ALA A 142 -2.46 18.02 -15.36
CA ALA A 142 -2.77 18.05 -16.79
C ALA A 142 -4.22 18.45 -17.11
N LYS A 143 -5.16 18.31 -16.16
CA LYS A 143 -6.55 18.78 -16.34
C LYS A 143 -6.62 20.28 -16.59
N GLU A 144 -5.67 21.05 -16.02
CA GLU A 144 -5.66 22.51 -16.10
C GLU A 144 -4.96 23.01 -17.35
N ASN A 145 -4.31 22.13 -18.11
CA ASN A 145 -3.63 22.51 -19.34
C ASN A 145 -4.66 22.79 -20.46
N PRO A 146 -4.83 24.06 -20.88
CA PRO A 146 -5.84 24.40 -21.87
C PRO A 146 -5.59 23.78 -23.25
N ASN A 147 -4.35 23.36 -23.54
CA ASN A 147 -4.00 22.74 -24.83
C ASN A 147 -4.61 21.34 -24.98
N PHE A 148 -4.94 20.68 -23.87
CA PHE A 148 -5.44 19.31 -23.84
C PHE A 148 -6.84 19.21 -23.23
N ALA A 149 -7.32 20.24 -22.55
CA ALA A 149 -8.66 20.30 -21.99
C ALA A 149 -9.71 20.41 -23.10
N ASP A 150 -10.45 19.33 -23.33
CA ASP A 150 -11.50 19.20 -24.34
C ASP A 150 -12.89 18.94 -23.71
N VAL A 151 -12.99 19.09 -22.38
CA VAL A 151 -14.22 19.09 -21.59
C VAL A 151 -14.23 20.25 -20.60
N GLU A 152 -15.37 20.92 -20.47
CA GLU A 152 -15.66 21.94 -19.46
C GLU A 152 -16.88 21.51 -18.62
N PHE A 153 -16.69 21.27 -17.33
CA PHE A 153 -17.81 21.15 -16.39
C PHE A 153 -18.26 22.55 -15.97
N ILE A 154 -19.55 22.84 -16.15
CA ILE A 154 -20.15 24.11 -15.74
C ILE A 154 -20.89 23.88 -14.42
N VAL A 155 -20.33 24.36 -13.31
CA VAL A 155 -20.82 24.11 -11.95
C VAL A 155 -21.10 25.44 -11.26
N LYS A 156 -22.37 25.80 -11.10
CA LYS A 156 -22.78 27.10 -10.51
C LYS A 156 -22.06 28.33 -11.12
N GLY A 157 -21.86 28.31 -12.44
CA GLY A 157 -21.16 29.37 -13.18
C GLY A 157 -19.63 29.29 -13.15
N GLN A 158 -19.03 28.35 -12.39
CA GLN A 158 -17.60 28.06 -12.44
C GLN A 158 -17.31 27.01 -13.51
N LYS A 159 -16.14 27.14 -14.16
CA LYS A 159 -15.66 26.21 -15.17
C LYS A 159 -14.56 25.34 -14.60
N LEU A 160 -14.74 24.02 -14.64
CA LEU A 160 -13.70 23.04 -14.30
C LEU A 160 -13.29 22.30 -15.56
N LEU A 161 -12.00 22.36 -15.91
CA LEU A 161 -11.43 21.72 -17.09
C LEU A 161 -11.18 20.21 -16.86
N ALA A 162 -11.34 19.41 -17.92
CA ALA A 162 -11.04 17.99 -17.91
C ALA A 162 -10.71 17.47 -19.33
N ASN A 163 -10.31 16.20 -19.41
CA ASN A 163 -9.91 15.52 -20.66
C ASN A 163 -10.84 14.34 -20.98
N LYS A 164 -11.40 14.28 -22.20
CA LYS A 164 -12.31 13.22 -22.65
C LYS A 164 -11.69 11.85 -22.53
N SER A 165 -10.42 11.70 -22.94
CA SER A 165 -9.71 10.41 -22.91
C SER A 165 -9.59 9.85 -21.49
N ILE A 166 -9.25 10.70 -20.51
CA ILE A 166 -9.15 10.32 -19.10
C ILE A 166 -10.54 9.97 -18.53
N LEU A 167 -11.54 10.81 -18.79
CA LEU A 167 -12.92 10.59 -18.34
C LEU A 167 -13.52 9.30 -18.93
N ALA A 168 -13.35 9.06 -20.23
CA ALA A 168 -13.86 7.87 -20.92
C ALA A 168 -13.17 6.59 -20.50
N ALA A 169 -11.87 6.63 -20.21
CA ALA A 169 -11.15 5.47 -19.72
C ALA A 169 -11.70 4.99 -18.37
N ARG A 170 -12.16 5.92 -17.53
CA ARG A 170 -12.57 5.66 -16.14
C ARG A 170 -14.09 5.51 -15.96
N SER A 171 -14.89 6.04 -16.89
CA SER A 171 -16.34 5.98 -16.83
C SER A 171 -16.93 5.43 -18.13
N PRO A 172 -17.71 4.33 -18.07
CA PRO A 172 -18.41 3.83 -19.24
C PRO A 172 -19.50 4.81 -19.74
N VAL A 173 -20.00 5.69 -18.88
CA VAL A 173 -20.98 6.72 -19.26
C VAL A 173 -20.32 7.79 -20.12
N PHE A 174 -19.16 8.30 -19.69
CA PHE A 174 -18.38 9.24 -20.51
C PHE A 174 -17.87 8.60 -21.80
N ALA A 175 -17.43 7.34 -21.76
CA ALA A 175 -17.05 6.61 -22.96
C ALA A 175 -18.19 6.56 -24.00
N ALA A 176 -19.42 6.25 -23.56
CA ALA A 176 -20.58 6.26 -24.44
C ALA A 176 -20.96 7.67 -24.90
N GLU A 177 -20.84 8.67 -24.03
CA GLU A 177 -21.15 10.06 -24.36
C GLU A 177 -20.25 10.62 -25.46
N PHE A 178 -18.94 10.38 -25.37
CA PHE A 178 -17.95 10.94 -26.31
C PHE A 178 -17.83 10.19 -27.63
N THR A 179 -18.58 9.09 -27.82
CA THR A 179 -18.74 8.47 -29.15
C THR A 179 -19.76 9.19 -30.03
N LYS A 180 -20.57 10.07 -29.45
CA LYS A 180 -21.58 10.85 -30.18
C LYS A 180 -20.91 12.04 -30.89
N GLU A 181 -21.38 12.38 -32.08
CA GLU A 181 -20.89 13.56 -32.79
C GLU A 181 -21.10 14.83 -31.97
N GLN A 182 -20.03 15.63 -31.83
CA GLN A 182 -20.15 16.94 -31.20
C GLN A 182 -20.81 17.94 -32.16
N PRO A 183 -21.77 18.74 -31.69
CA PRO A 183 -22.48 19.69 -32.54
C PRO A 183 -21.60 20.81 -33.10
N VAL A 184 -20.53 21.17 -32.37
CA VAL A 184 -19.64 22.29 -32.72
C VAL A 184 -18.20 21.79 -32.67
N LYS A 185 -17.48 22.01 -33.78
CA LYS A 185 -16.04 21.74 -33.85
C LYS A 185 -15.26 22.83 -33.09
N ASP A 186 -14.13 22.45 -32.51
CA ASP A 186 -13.19 23.36 -31.84
C ASP A 186 -13.72 24.08 -30.58
N VAL A 187 -14.75 23.54 -29.94
CA VAL A 187 -15.24 23.99 -28.63
C VAL A 187 -15.19 22.82 -27.63
N PRO A 188 -14.70 23.02 -26.39
CA PRO A 188 -14.75 21.98 -25.37
C PRO A 188 -16.16 21.44 -25.14
N HIS A 189 -16.27 20.14 -24.84
CA HIS A 189 -17.55 19.52 -24.50
C HIS A 189 -18.06 20.09 -23.17
N GLN A 190 -19.20 20.77 -23.18
CA GLN A 190 -19.74 21.36 -21.96
C GLN A 190 -20.67 20.39 -21.24
N ILE A 191 -20.40 20.16 -19.95
CA ILE A 191 -21.19 19.27 -19.08
C ILE A 191 -21.75 20.10 -17.92
N PRO A 192 -23.04 20.49 -17.96
CA PRO A 192 -23.65 21.24 -16.86
C PRO A 192 -23.88 20.35 -15.63
N ILE A 193 -23.51 20.86 -14.45
CA ILE A 193 -23.76 20.26 -13.14
C ILE A 193 -24.28 21.35 -12.19
N ASP A 194 -25.59 21.63 -12.25
CA ASP A 194 -26.17 22.74 -11.49
C ASP A 194 -26.44 22.41 -10.01
N ALA A 195 -26.62 21.13 -9.68
CA ALA A 195 -27.07 20.69 -8.36
C ALA A 195 -25.95 20.41 -7.34
N MET A 196 -24.68 20.56 -7.73
CA MET A 196 -23.53 20.15 -6.90
C MET A 196 -22.61 21.33 -6.56
N GLU A 197 -21.86 21.21 -5.46
CA GLU A 197 -20.78 22.16 -5.17
C GLU A 197 -19.57 21.94 -6.08
N PRO A 198 -18.86 23.02 -6.50
CA PRO A 198 -17.61 22.90 -7.27
C PRO A 198 -16.58 21.98 -6.61
N SER A 199 -16.43 22.05 -5.28
CA SER A 199 -15.52 21.18 -4.52
C SER A 199 -15.90 19.71 -4.59
N THR A 200 -17.19 19.36 -4.67
CA THR A 200 -17.63 17.98 -4.87
C THR A 200 -17.24 17.47 -6.26
N VAL A 201 -17.40 18.30 -7.29
CA VAL A 201 -17.00 17.93 -8.66
C VAL A 201 -15.48 17.80 -8.76
N GLU A 202 -14.73 18.66 -8.08
CA GLU A 202 -13.27 18.56 -7.99
C GLU A 202 -12.81 17.26 -7.31
N GLN A 203 -13.45 16.86 -6.20
CA GLN A 203 -13.19 15.56 -5.55
C GLN A 203 -13.47 14.37 -6.49
N PHE A 204 -14.59 14.43 -7.23
CA PHE A 204 -14.95 13.43 -8.22
C PHE A 204 -13.90 13.33 -9.33
N LEU A 205 -13.44 14.46 -9.87
CA LEU A 205 -12.38 14.50 -10.87
C LEU A 205 -11.05 14.00 -10.30
N HIS A 206 -10.68 14.38 -9.08
CA HIS A 206 -9.43 13.92 -8.46
C HIS A 206 -9.39 12.38 -8.38
N PHE A 207 -10.50 11.74 -7.99
CA PHE A 207 -10.58 10.28 -7.96
C PHE A 207 -10.44 9.65 -9.37
N ILE A 208 -11.01 10.26 -10.40
CA ILE A 208 -10.84 9.81 -11.79
C ILE A 208 -9.37 9.85 -12.20
N TYR A 209 -8.69 10.98 -11.91
CA TYR A 209 -7.34 11.27 -12.38
C TYR A 209 -6.24 10.56 -11.59
N THR A 210 -6.48 10.22 -10.32
CA THR A 210 -5.43 9.70 -9.42
C THR A 210 -5.79 8.38 -8.75
N GLY A 211 -7.06 7.95 -8.80
CA GLY A 211 -7.55 6.82 -8.03
C GLY A 211 -7.60 7.07 -6.52
N GLU A 212 -7.35 8.30 -6.06
CA GLU A 212 -7.26 8.65 -4.64
C GLU A 212 -8.35 9.62 -4.19
N LEU A 213 -8.56 9.61 -2.88
CA LEU A 213 -9.52 10.48 -2.20
C LEU A 213 -8.85 11.76 -1.73
N MET A 214 -9.42 12.90 -2.11
CA MET A 214 -8.96 14.23 -1.67
C MET A 214 -9.45 14.58 -0.26
N SER A 215 -10.62 14.08 0.13
CA SER A 215 -11.27 14.38 1.41
C SER A 215 -12.26 13.28 1.82
N SER A 216 -13.00 13.53 2.90
CA SER A 216 -14.09 12.68 3.38
C SER A 216 -15.11 12.32 2.29
N LEU A 217 -15.49 11.05 2.26
CA LEU A 217 -16.50 10.44 1.37
C LEU A 217 -17.94 10.60 1.87
N ALA A 218 -18.16 11.14 3.07
CA ALA A 218 -19.47 11.35 3.66
C ALA A 218 -20.19 12.54 3.00
N ASN A 219 -20.38 12.47 1.68
CA ASN A 219 -20.94 13.49 0.83
C ASN A 219 -21.95 12.85 -0.14
N GLU A 220 -23.24 13.13 0.06
CA GLU A 220 -24.32 12.60 -0.78
C GLU A 220 -24.21 13.07 -2.23
N GLN A 221 -23.71 14.29 -2.47
CA GLN A 221 -23.48 14.81 -3.82
C GLN A 221 -22.39 14.01 -4.55
N LEU A 222 -21.34 13.59 -3.85
CA LEU A 222 -20.28 12.76 -4.43
C LEU A 222 -20.82 11.38 -4.82
N LEU A 223 -21.66 10.77 -3.98
CA LEU A 223 -22.35 9.51 -4.31
C LEU A 223 -23.21 9.67 -5.57
N MET A 224 -24.00 10.74 -5.67
CA MET A 224 -24.83 11.00 -6.84
C MET A 224 -24.00 11.12 -8.14
N LEU A 225 -22.83 11.78 -8.10
CA LEU A 225 -21.92 11.85 -9.25
C LEU A 225 -21.33 10.48 -9.58
N ALA A 226 -20.89 9.73 -8.57
CA ALA A 226 -20.34 8.40 -8.74
C ALA A 226 -21.36 7.44 -9.37
N GLU A 227 -22.62 7.49 -8.95
CA GLU A 227 -23.72 6.70 -9.53
C GLU A 227 -24.07 7.15 -10.95
N LYS A 228 -24.20 8.47 -11.18
CA LYS A 228 -24.49 9.05 -12.50
C LYS A 228 -23.47 8.61 -13.55
N TYR A 229 -22.20 8.60 -13.19
CA TYR A 229 -21.10 8.25 -14.11
C TYR A 229 -20.54 6.83 -13.88
N ARG A 230 -21.22 6.00 -13.07
CA ARG A 230 -20.91 4.60 -12.82
C ARG A 230 -19.47 4.30 -12.40
N LEU A 231 -18.93 5.07 -11.45
CA LEU A 231 -17.64 4.78 -10.82
C LEU A 231 -17.83 3.79 -9.67
N THR A 232 -17.82 2.49 -9.96
CA THR A 232 -18.20 1.41 -9.02
C THR A 232 -17.44 1.44 -7.69
N THR A 233 -16.11 1.60 -7.73
CA THR A 233 -15.29 1.72 -6.51
C THR A 233 -15.75 2.90 -5.67
N LEU A 234 -15.92 4.08 -6.26
CA LEU A 234 -16.34 5.29 -5.55
C LEU A 234 -17.77 5.19 -4.99
N ILE A 235 -18.69 4.55 -5.73
CA ILE A 235 -20.05 4.25 -5.25
C ILE A 235 -19.99 3.45 -3.95
N GLY A 236 -19.24 2.33 -3.95
CA GLY A 236 -19.10 1.47 -2.78
C GLY A 236 -18.49 2.20 -1.59
N LEU A 237 -17.42 2.97 -1.84
CA LEU A 237 -16.75 3.79 -0.82
C LEU A 237 -17.72 4.82 -0.19
N CYS A 238 -18.44 5.59 -1.00
CA CYS A 238 -19.42 6.57 -0.52
C CYS A 238 -20.59 5.93 0.24
N GLN A 239 -21.14 4.82 -0.27
CA GLN A 239 -22.24 4.11 0.39
C GLN A 239 -21.85 3.60 1.78
N VAL A 240 -20.61 3.13 1.97
CA VAL A 240 -20.11 2.73 3.28
C VAL A 240 -19.88 3.96 4.17
N ALA A 241 -19.33 5.06 3.63
CA ALA A 241 -19.04 6.28 4.38
C ALA A 241 -20.29 7.02 4.89
N LEU A 242 -21.39 7.00 4.13
CA LEU A 242 -22.65 7.69 4.46
C LEU A 242 -23.49 6.98 5.53
N LYS A 243 -23.13 5.75 5.93
CA LYS A 243 -23.81 5.04 7.02
C LYS A 243 -23.62 5.81 8.32
N LYS A 244 -24.71 6.33 8.87
CA LYS A 244 -24.68 7.07 10.14
C LYS A 244 -24.39 6.12 11.30
N ILE A 245 -23.48 6.52 12.17
CA ILE A 245 -23.35 5.90 13.50
C ILE A 245 -24.62 6.23 14.27
N GLU A 246 -25.41 5.21 14.65
CA GLU A 246 -26.58 5.42 15.48
C GLU A 246 -26.17 5.98 16.85
N THR A 247 -26.57 7.21 17.16
CA THR A 247 -26.24 7.93 18.41
C THR A 247 -26.58 7.13 19.66
N LYS A 248 -27.66 6.35 19.61
CA LYS A 248 -28.08 5.42 20.67
C LYS A 248 -27.00 4.37 20.98
N ARG A 249 -26.26 3.89 19.97
CA ARG A 249 -25.17 2.92 20.13
C ARG A 249 -23.96 3.54 20.82
N MET A 250 -23.58 4.77 20.46
CA MET A 250 -22.51 5.49 21.16
C MET A 250 -22.86 5.68 22.64
N VAL A 251 -24.12 6.01 22.95
CA VAL A 251 -24.59 6.18 24.33
C VAL A 251 -24.64 4.85 25.08
N ASP A 252 -25.18 3.78 24.50
CA ASP A 252 -25.18 2.45 25.11
C ASP A 252 -23.77 1.91 25.32
N PHE A 253 -22.85 2.21 24.40
CA PHE A 253 -21.43 1.92 24.52
C PHE A 253 -20.78 2.69 25.68
N MET A 254 -20.94 4.01 25.73
CA MET A 254 -20.42 4.84 26.83
C MET A 254 -20.98 4.44 28.20
N LYS A 255 -22.26 4.02 28.25
CA LYS A 255 -22.89 3.48 29.46
C LYS A 255 -22.26 2.15 29.88
N ARG A 256 -21.99 1.22 28.96
CA ARG A 256 -21.37 -0.09 29.26
C ARG A 256 -19.93 0.02 29.73
N LEU A 257 -19.22 1.08 29.34
CA LEU A 257 -17.90 1.36 29.87
C LEU A 257 -17.93 1.76 31.36
N ASN A 258 -19.09 2.05 31.97
CA ASN A 258 -19.28 2.52 33.35
C ASN A 258 -18.40 3.73 33.66
N THR A 259 -18.36 4.68 32.73
CA THR A 259 -17.40 5.77 32.75
C THR A 259 -18.05 7.08 33.17
N GLU A 260 -17.80 7.51 34.40
CA GLU A 260 -17.48 8.92 34.62
C GLU A 260 -16.09 9.12 33.99
N VAL A 261 -16.02 9.47 32.70
CA VAL A 261 -14.73 9.69 32.02
C VAL A 261 -14.12 10.97 32.56
N GLU A 262 -13.23 10.88 33.54
CA GLU A 262 -12.33 11.99 33.84
C GLU A 262 -11.21 12.01 32.79
N ILE A 263 -11.35 12.85 31.78
CA ILE A 263 -10.25 13.22 30.88
C ILE A 263 -9.34 14.19 31.66
N SER A 264 -8.53 13.66 32.58
CA SER A 264 -7.51 14.48 33.24
C SER A 264 -6.33 14.66 32.29
N SER A 265 -6.22 15.85 31.70
CA SER A 265 -5.17 16.15 30.71
C SER A 265 -3.76 16.02 31.27
N SER A 266 -3.56 16.08 32.59
CA SER A 266 -2.25 15.94 33.24
C SER A 266 -1.77 14.48 33.38
N GLN A 267 -2.67 13.49 33.22
CA GLN A 267 -2.34 12.07 33.43
C GLN A 267 -1.89 11.34 32.15
N VAL A 268 -2.05 11.97 30.97
CA VAL A 268 -1.89 11.32 29.68
C VAL A 268 -1.07 12.18 28.72
N SER A 269 -0.21 11.57 27.93
CA SER A 269 0.52 12.24 26.85
C SER A 269 0.37 11.49 25.51
N PRO A 270 0.17 12.23 24.39
CA PRO A 270 0.20 13.70 24.30
C PRO A 270 -1.08 14.38 24.82
N GLU A 271 -0.92 15.55 25.46
CA GLU A 271 -2.03 16.34 26.02
C GLU A 271 -2.80 17.14 24.96
N LYS A 272 -2.23 17.28 23.75
CA LYS A 272 -2.81 17.99 22.60
C LYS A 272 -3.40 16.99 21.61
N ASP A 273 -4.25 17.51 20.72
CA ASP A 273 -4.70 16.76 19.55
C ASP A 273 -3.47 16.21 18.82
N THR A 274 -3.43 14.89 18.67
CA THR A 274 -2.29 14.19 18.07
C THR A 274 -2.74 13.67 16.72
N GLU A 275 -1.97 13.94 15.68
CA GLU A 275 -2.17 13.33 14.37
C GLU A 275 -1.18 12.20 14.19
N ILE A 276 -1.68 11.03 13.80
CA ILE A 276 -0.80 9.97 13.35
C ILE A 276 -0.37 10.29 11.93
N PHE A 277 0.88 10.72 11.78
CA PHE A 277 1.48 10.92 10.47
C PHE A 277 1.83 9.57 9.86
N PHE A 278 1.27 9.30 8.69
CA PHE A 278 1.67 8.17 7.86
C PHE A 278 2.61 8.69 6.78
N ASP A 279 3.90 8.40 6.93
CA ASP A 279 4.95 8.94 6.07
C ASP A 279 4.91 8.44 4.62
N ARG A 280 4.02 7.48 4.30
CA ARG A 280 3.82 6.80 3.00
C ARG A 280 5.06 6.05 2.48
N THR A 281 6.25 6.40 2.95
CA THR A 281 7.53 5.87 2.53
C THR A 281 7.93 4.59 3.24
N THR A 282 7.22 4.20 4.32
CA THR A 282 7.54 3.03 5.13
C THR A 282 6.52 1.87 5.05
N PRO A 283 6.34 1.21 3.88
CA PRO A 283 5.40 0.11 3.77
C PRO A 283 5.85 -1.09 4.60
N THR A 284 4.88 -1.79 5.19
CA THR A 284 5.12 -3.07 5.89
C THR A 284 4.53 -4.21 5.09
N PHE A 285 5.31 -5.24 4.79
CA PHE A 285 4.83 -6.42 4.07
C PHE A 285 4.53 -7.55 5.04
N ARG A 286 3.35 -8.15 4.90
CA ARG A 286 2.98 -9.33 5.67
C ARG A 286 3.08 -10.58 4.82
N CYS A 287 3.73 -11.61 5.35
CA CYS A 287 3.87 -12.90 4.71
C CYS A 287 3.65 -14.03 5.72
N ALA A 288 3.21 -15.19 5.24
CA ALA A 288 2.93 -16.35 6.07
C ALA A 288 3.83 -17.53 5.69
N LEU A 289 4.42 -18.18 6.69
CA LEU A 289 5.18 -19.40 6.57
C LEU A 289 4.40 -20.54 7.24
N ARG A 290 4.14 -21.61 6.50
CA ARG A 290 3.50 -22.82 7.02
C ARG A 290 4.51 -23.96 7.15
N PHE A 291 4.56 -24.58 8.32
CA PHE A 291 5.37 -25.78 8.58
C PHE A 291 4.49 -27.02 8.41
N ALA A 292 4.94 -27.98 7.61
CA ALA A 292 4.40 -29.35 7.59
C ALA A 292 5.25 -30.23 8.52
N GLY A 293 4.60 -31.00 9.41
CA GLY A 293 5.26 -31.72 10.51
C GLY A 293 6.17 -32.90 10.13
N SER A 294 6.48 -33.13 8.84
CA SER A 294 7.26 -34.29 8.38
C SER A 294 8.60 -33.96 7.70
N GLU A 295 8.93 -32.69 7.48
CA GLU A 295 10.17 -32.31 6.79
C GLU A 295 11.29 -31.94 7.77
N ASN A 296 12.13 -32.92 8.15
CA ASN A 296 13.50 -32.85 8.68
C ASN A 296 14.06 -31.49 9.21
N GLY A 297 13.30 -30.75 10.03
CA GLY A 297 13.79 -29.60 10.80
C GLY A 297 14.25 -28.37 10.01
N LEU A 298 14.02 -28.30 8.68
CA LEU A 298 14.45 -27.19 7.83
C LEU A 298 13.34 -26.80 6.83
N SER A 299 12.14 -26.46 7.33
CA SER A 299 11.13 -25.88 6.44
C SER A 299 11.55 -24.46 6.02
N LYS A 300 11.56 -24.23 4.72
CA LYS A 300 12.02 -23.00 4.08
C LYS A 300 10.82 -22.26 3.46
N CYS A 301 10.59 -21.01 3.87
CA CYS A 301 9.67 -20.11 3.17
C CYS A 301 10.44 -19.27 2.20
N MET A 302 9.95 -19.24 0.97
CA MET A 302 10.39 -18.31 -0.04
C MET A 302 9.24 -17.40 -0.39
N MET A 303 9.47 -16.10 -0.20
CA MET A 303 8.44 -15.08 -0.32
C MET A 303 8.72 -14.24 -1.54
N LYS A 304 7.67 -14.02 -2.33
CA LYS A 304 7.77 -13.29 -3.58
C LYS A 304 7.38 -11.83 -3.41
N TYR A 305 8.25 -10.94 -3.87
CA TYR A 305 7.96 -9.54 -4.12
C TYR A 305 8.02 -9.30 -5.63
N GLN A 306 6.96 -8.78 -6.24
CA GLN A 306 6.86 -8.63 -7.71
C GLN A 306 7.25 -9.92 -8.47
N LYS A 307 6.76 -11.07 -7.98
CA LYS A 307 7.05 -12.44 -8.49
C LYS A 307 8.49 -12.95 -8.30
N GLU A 308 9.40 -12.14 -7.76
CA GLU A 308 10.79 -12.48 -7.47
C GLU A 308 11.00 -12.86 -6.01
N GLU A 309 11.89 -13.81 -5.75
CA GLU A 309 12.09 -14.40 -4.43
C GLU A 309 13.08 -13.56 -3.61
N MET A 310 12.53 -12.59 -2.89
CA MET A 310 13.27 -11.54 -2.20
C MET A 310 13.57 -11.87 -0.72
N PHE A 311 12.69 -12.65 -0.09
CA PHE A 311 12.83 -13.00 1.32
C PHE A 311 12.83 -14.50 1.54
N PHE A 312 13.67 -14.93 2.48
CA PHE A 312 13.83 -16.32 2.85
C PHE A 312 13.71 -16.45 4.37
N ALA A 313 12.85 -17.34 4.84
CA ALA A 313 12.73 -17.65 6.26
C ALA A 313 12.90 -19.15 6.50
N TYR A 314 13.59 -19.51 7.57
CA TYR A 314 13.82 -20.90 7.96
C TYR A 314 13.95 -21.02 9.47
N ILE A 315 13.73 -22.22 9.98
CA ILE A 315 13.92 -22.54 11.39
C ILE A 315 15.13 -23.45 11.55
N THR A 316 15.90 -23.22 12.60
CA THR A 316 16.89 -24.19 13.10
C THR A 316 16.52 -24.58 14.53
N GLY A 317 16.90 -25.77 14.96
CA GLY A 317 16.69 -26.24 16.32
C GLY A 317 17.24 -27.65 16.51
N ARG A 318 17.35 -28.10 17.75
CA ARG A 318 17.75 -29.49 18.06
C ARG A 318 16.52 -30.38 18.00
N SER A 319 16.45 -31.23 16.99
CA SER A 319 15.40 -32.23 16.86
C SER A 319 15.65 -33.42 17.79
N SER A 320 14.61 -33.82 18.51
CA SER A 320 14.45 -35.10 19.21
C SER A 320 13.10 -35.69 18.80
N GLU A 321 12.90 -37.00 18.92
CA GLU A 321 11.80 -37.78 18.29
C GLU A 321 10.44 -37.05 18.16
N ASN A 322 10.00 -36.27 19.17
CA ASN A 322 8.75 -35.47 19.13
C ASN A 322 8.87 -34.00 19.60
N ARG A 323 10.09 -33.45 19.70
CA ARG A 323 10.33 -32.06 20.17
C ARG A 323 11.50 -31.41 19.45
N ILE A 324 11.32 -30.15 19.04
CA ILE A 324 12.45 -29.28 18.67
C ILE A 324 12.70 -28.32 19.83
N GLY A 325 13.88 -28.44 20.43
CA GLY A 325 14.35 -27.50 21.45
C GLY A 325 15.36 -26.50 20.91
N LYS A 326 15.47 -25.35 21.57
CA LYS A 326 16.35 -24.21 21.17
C LYS A 326 16.06 -23.74 19.74
N ILE A 327 14.79 -23.49 19.46
CA ILE A 327 14.34 -23.05 18.14
C ILE A 327 14.85 -21.63 17.87
N VAL A 328 15.46 -21.44 16.71
CA VAL A 328 15.81 -20.12 16.19
C VAL A 328 15.13 -19.95 14.84
N ILE A 329 14.28 -18.93 14.76
CA ILE A 329 13.69 -18.47 13.52
C ILE A 329 14.68 -17.52 12.87
N HIS A 330 15.01 -17.79 11.62
CA HIS A 330 15.84 -16.95 10.79
C HIS A 330 15.00 -16.35 9.68
N PHE A 331 15.20 -15.06 9.45
CA PHE A 331 14.65 -14.34 8.32
C PHE A 331 15.81 -13.63 7.63
N THR A 332 15.96 -13.86 6.34
CA THR A 332 17.01 -13.27 5.51
C THR A 332 16.35 -12.52 4.37
N CYS A 333 16.81 -11.30 4.15
CA CYS A 333 16.45 -10.53 2.98
C CYS A 333 17.65 -10.40 2.06
N ALA A 334 17.50 -10.88 0.83
CA ALA A 334 18.49 -10.74 -0.23
C ALA A 334 18.06 -9.62 -1.19
N LYS A 335 19.02 -8.80 -1.64
CA LYS A 335 18.83 -7.84 -2.73
C LYS A 335 17.73 -6.78 -2.51
N HIS A 336 17.36 -6.46 -1.26
CA HIS A 336 16.24 -5.53 -1.03
C HIS A 336 16.38 -4.20 -1.77
N ARG A 337 17.61 -3.68 -1.82
CA ARG A 337 17.89 -2.40 -2.48
C ARG A 337 17.62 -2.45 -3.97
N SER A 338 17.86 -3.57 -4.66
CA SER A 338 17.61 -3.71 -6.10
C SER A 338 16.13 -3.58 -6.48
N PHE A 339 15.23 -3.80 -5.51
CA PHE A 339 13.78 -3.61 -5.66
C PHE A 339 13.29 -2.24 -5.17
N GLY A 340 14.21 -1.31 -4.90
CA GLY A 340 13.85 0.01 -4.41
C GLY A 340 13.38 0.04 -2.96
N LEU A 341 13.69 -1.00 -2.17
CA LEU A 341 13.27 -1.11 -0.78
C LEU A 341 14.46 -1.33 0.16
N LYS A 342 14.38 -0.79 1.36
CA LYS A 342 15.33 -1.06 2.45
C LYS A 342 14.60 -1.69 3.60
N VAL A 343 14.95 -2.92 3.97
CA VAL A 343 14.42 -3.53 5.21
C VAL A 343 14.97 -2.75 6.41
N GLU A 344 14.07 -2.36 7.31
CA GLU A 344 14.39 -1.64 8.54
C GLU A 344 14.21 -2.54 9.76
N ASP A 345 13.04 -3.17 9.89
CA ASP A 345 12.68 -4.04 11.00
C ASP A 345 11.90 -5.26 10.50
N VAL A 346 12.02 -6.38 11.19
CA VAL A 346 11.21 -7.58 10.96
C VAL A 346 10.57 -8.02 12.27
N TYR A 347 9.28 -8.29 12.23
CA TYR A 347 8.53 -8.87 13.35
C TYR A 347 8.03 -10.26 12.94
N CYS A 348 8.03 -11.22 13.86
CA CYS A 348 7.56 -12.59 13.63
C CYS A 348 6.45 -12.94 14.63
N SER A 349 5.36 -13.55 14.18
CA SER A 349 4.29 -14.01 15.08
C SER A 349 4.58 -15.40 15.64
N GLN A 350 4.29 -15.65 16.92
CA GLN A 350 4.33 -16.99 17.49
C GLN A 350 3.05 -17.78 17.18
N PRO A 351 3.16 -19.05 16.75
CA PRO A 351 2.00 -19.91 16.55
C PRO A 351 1.44 -20.42 17.89
N TYR A 352 0.15 -20.75 17.92
CA TYR A 352 -0.59 -21.44 18.99
C TYR A 352 -0.96 -20.70 20.27
N THR A 353 -0.63 -19.42 20.42
CA THR A 353 -1.24 -18.67 21.54
C THR A 353 -2.56 -18.06 21.09
N SER A 354 -3.61 -18.25 21.89
CA SER A 354 -4.88 -17.50 21.79
C SER A 354 -4.71 -15.98 21.91
N TYR A 355 -3.49 -15.52 22.18
CA TYR A 355 -3.09 -14.12 22.40
C TYR A 355 -2.27 -13.51 21.24
N GLY A 356 -1.79 -14.31 20.29
CA GLY A 356 -1.22 -13.85 19.01
C GLY A 356 -0.03 -12.89 19.15
N HIS A 357 0.99 -13.24 19.93
CA HIS A 357 2.16 -12.39 20.18
C HIS A 357 3.08 -12.24 18.95
N TRP A 358 3.65 -11.04 18.80
CA TRP A 358 4.62 -10.70 17.75
C TRP A 358 5.96 -10.26 18.34
N PHE A 359 7.05 -10.75 17.78
CA PHE A 359 8.39 -10.57 18.30
C PHE A 359 9.22 -9.77 17.32
N LYS A 360 9.85 -8.68 17.78
CA LYS A 360 10.85 -7.98 16.98
C LYS A 360 12.08 -8.90 16.86
N MET A 361 12.50 -9.17 15.63
CA MET A 361 13.66 -10.03 15.38
C MET A 361 14.95 -9.21 15.51
N GLU A 362 15.99 -9.82 16.07
CA GLU A 362 17.30 -9.20 16.23
C GLU A 362 18.04 -9.14 14.89
N SER A 363 18.44 -7.95 14.46
CA SER A 363 19.28 -7.78 13.27
C SER A 363 20.71 -8.22 13.55
N LYS A 364 21.26 -9.10 12.71
CA LYS A 364 22.66 -9.51 12.72
C LYS A 364 23.35 -8.95 11.49
N LYS A 365 24.31 -8.04 11.70
CA LYS A 365 25.19 -7.55 10.64
C LYS A 365 26.23 -8.63 10.32
N LEU A 366 26.17 -9.19 9.10
CA LEU A 366 27.28 -10.00 8.59
C LEU A 366 28.45 -9.07 8.26
N GLN A 367 29.65 -9.41 8.76
CA GLN A 367 30.80 -8.50 8.85
C GLN A 367 31.32 -7.98 7.50
N ASN A 368 30.99 -8.62 6.37
CA ASN A 368 31.52 -8.22 5.06
C ASN A 368 30.47 -7.75 4.03
N ASN A 369 29.15 -7.93 4.23
CA ASN A 369 28.15 -7.72 3.16
C ASN A 369 26.80 -7.13 3.63
N ALA A 370 26.83 -6.26 4.64
CA ALA A 370 25.63 -5.71 5.30
C ALA A 370 24.67 -4.93 4.39
N GLU A 371 25.09 -4.54 3.18
CA GLU A 371 24.25 -3.82 2.21
C GLU A 371 23.41 -4.72 1.30
N LEU A 372 23.81 -5.98 1.11
CA LEU A 372 23.18 -6.94 0.19
C LEU A 372 22.35 -8.00 0.90
N LEU A 373 22.70 -8.31 2.15
CA LEU A 373 22.09 -9.41 2.89
C LEU A 373 21.89 -9.02 4.37
N GLN A 374 20.63 -8.85 4.77
CA GLN A 374 20.29 -8.62 6.18
C GLN A 374 19.67 -9.89 6.76
N ARG A 375 20.24 -10.37 7.87
CA ARG A 375 19.71 -11.50 8.63
C ARG A 375 19.10 -11.02 9.92
N PHE A 376 17.90 -11.51 10.19
CA PHE A 376 17.16 -11.29 11.41
C PHE A 376 16.96 -12.64 12.09
N THR A 377 17.11 -12.68 13.41
CA THR A 377 16.92 -13.91 14.18
C THR A 377 16.04 -13.69 15.39
N PHE A 378 15.21 -14.67 15.70
CA PHE A 378 14.44 -14.71 16.93
C PHE A 378 14.57 -16.09 17.57
N LYS A 379 14.92 -16.14 18.85
CA LYS A 379 15.05 -17.40 19.60
C LYS A 379 13.76 -17.64 20.38
N LEU A 380 13.14 -18.80 20.18
CA LEU A 380 12.01 -19.22 21.00
C LEU A 380 12.54 -19.88 22.27
N GLU A 381 11.99 -19.47 23.42
CA GLU A 381 12.31 -20.05 24.72
C GLU A 381 11.57 -21.38 24.95
N GLU A 382 10.43 -21.60 24.28
CA GLU A 382 9.60 -22.80 24.41
C GLU A 382 9.88 -23.84 23.32
N ASP A 383 9.86 -25.12 23.71
CA ASP A 383 9.95 -26.26 22.78
C ASP A 383 8.64 -26.43 21.99
N ILE A 384 8.72 -26.66 20.67
CA ILE A 384 7.55 -27.01 19.86
C ILE A 384 7.35 -28.52 19.90
N ARG A 385 6.13 -28.96 20.25
CA ARG A 385 5.69 -30.35 20.10
C ARG A 385 4.97 -30.51 18.77
N TYR A 386 5.33 -31.53 17.99
CA TYR A 386 4.54 -31.94 16.84
C TYR A 386 3.42 -32.88 17.27
N SER A 387 2.20 -32.65 16.78
CA SER A 387 1.25 -33.72 16.52
C SER A 387 1.21 -33.92 14.99
N HIS A 388 0.95 -35.15 14.53
CA HIS A 388 0.98 -35.50 13.11
C HIS A 388 -0.02 -34.72 12.22
N ASP A 389 -0.91 -33.91 12.81
CA ASP A 389 -2.01 -33.21 12.12
C ASP A 389 -1.94 -31.66 12.18
N CYS A 390 -0.90 -31.07 12.78
CA CYS A 390 -0.83 -29.61 12.98
C CYS A 390 0.16 -28.91 12.05
N THR A 391 -0.36 -28.07 11.14
CA THR A 391 0.46 -27.11 10.37
C THR A 391 0.66 -25.82 11.16
N ASN A 392 1.89 -25.52 11.57
CA ASN A 392 2.20 -24.28 12.29
C ASN A 392 2.30 -23.14 11.27
N GLN A 393 1.54 -22.04 11.43
CA GLN A 393 1.70 -20.85 10.61
C GLN A 393 2.38 -19.72 11.40
N TYR A 394 3.45 -19.18 10.85
CA TYR A 394 4.17 -18.00 11.35
C TYR A 394 3.98 -16.87 10.36
N ASN A 395 3.60 -15.69 10.82
CA ASN A 395 3.53 -14.50 9.99
C ASN A 395 4.77 -13.63 10.25
N PHE A 396 5.27 -12.96 9.22
CA PHE A 396 6.29 -11.93 9.37
C PHE A 396 5.77 -10.60 8.84
N ASP A 397 6.02 -9.53 9.61
CA ASP A 397 5.78 -8.14 9.23
C ASP A 397 7.15 -7.51 8.96
N ILE A 398 7.41 -7.22 7.68
CA ILE A 398 8.68 -6.72 7.18
C ILE A 398 8.52 -5.23 6.94
N LYS A 399 8.98 -4.41 7.87
CA LYS A 399 8.97 -2.96 7.72
C LYS A 399 10.09 -2.57 6.76
N THR A 400 9.74 -1.85 5.71
CA THR A 400 10.70 -1.38 4.71
C THR A 400 10.59 0.13 4.54
N VAL A 401 11.60 0.73 3.90
CA VAL A 401 11.61 2.12 3.46
C VAL A 401 11.83 2.12 1.95
N SER A 402 10.99 2.83 1.19
CA SER A 402 11.24 3.02 -0.24
C SER A 402 12.49 3.88 -0.46
N THR A 403 13.37 3.39 -1.32
CA THR A 403 14.58 4.10 -1.75
C THR A 403 14.41 4.78 -3.11
N ILE A 404 13.22 4.67 -3.73
CA ILE A 404 12.90 5.33 -5.00
C ILE A 404 12.01 6.54 -4.68
N GLY A 405 12.53 7.74 -4.98
CA GLY A 405 11.81 8.99 -4.78
C GLY A 405 10.46 9.00 -5.51
N ASN A 406 9.41 9.46 -4.84
CA ASN A 406 8.03 9.53 -5.36
C ASN A 406 7.40 8.17 -5.74
N TYR A 407 8.02 7.05 -5.33
CA TYR A 407 7.53 5.70 -5.58
C TYR A 407 7.21 4.99 -4.27
N TYR A 408 5.96 5.09 -3.84
CA TYR A 408 5.52 4.71 -2.50
C TYR A 408 4.19 3.99 -2.53
N TYR A 409 3.82 3.35 -1.43
CA TYR A 409 2.53 2.70 -1.32
C TYR A 409 1.46 3.68 -0.83
N GLU A 410 0.29 3.64 -1.45
CA GLU A 410 -0.86 4.50 -1.18
C GLU A 410 -2.15 3.68 -1.24
N MET A 411 -3.15 4.07 -0.43
CA MET A 411 -4.52 3.55 -0.56
C MET A 411 -5.17 4.21 -1.79
N MET A 412 -5.47 3.40 -2.81
CA MET A 412 -5.96 3.89 -4.11
C MET A 412 -6.85 2.86 -4.81
N ASP A 413 -7.56 3.29 -5.85
CA ASP A 413 -8.32 2.44 -6.74
C ASP A 413 -7.40 1.63 -7.69
N ASP A 414 -7.49 0.30 -7.60
CA ASP A 414 -6.68 -0.66 -8.37
C ASP A 414 -6.88 -0.52 -9.88
N ALA A 415 -8.07 -0.12 -10.32
CA ALA A 415 -8.36 0.04 -11.75
C ALA A 415 -7.56 1.19 -12.38
N TRP A 416 -7.12 2.17 -11.58
CA TRP A 416 -6.34 3.32 -12.08
C TRP A 416 -5.03 2.88 -12.74
N LEU A 417 -4.42 1.81 -12.23
CA LEU A 417 -3.19 1.23 -12.79
C LEU A 417 -3.37 0.59 -14.17
N LYS A 418 -4.62 0.47 -14.67
CA LYS A 418 -4.94 -0.33 -15.85
C LYS A 418 -5.80 0.42 -16.86
N ASP A 419 -6.81 1.16 -16.41
CA ASP A 419 -7.85 1.72 -17.28
C ASP A 419 -7.31 2.59 -18.40
N PHE A 420 -6.35 3.47 -18.10
CA PHE A 420 -5.74 4.33 -19.11
C PHE A 420 -4.97 3.51 -20.16
N TRP A 421 -4.23 2.50 -19.72
CA TRP A 421 -3.47 1.61 -20.61
C TRP A 421 -4.41 0.76 -21.47
N VAL A 422 -5.50 0.25 -20.88
CA VAL A 422 -6.56 -0.47 -21.59
C VAL A 422 -7.25 0.44 -22.62
N ALA A 423 -7.45 1.72 -22.32
CA ALA A 423 -7.99 2.66 -23.29
C ALA A 423 -7.04 2.85 -24.50
N ALA A 424 -5.73 2.97 -24.26
CA ALA A 424 -4.74 3.15 -25.33
C ALA A 424 -4.60 1.90 -26.21
N THR A 425 -4.51 0.72 -25.59
CA THR A 425 -4.41 -0.57 -26.31
C THR A 425 -5.66 -0.94 -27.10
N ASN A 426 -6.82 -0.39 -26.72
CA ASN A 426 -8.07 -0.51 -27.48
C ASN A 426 -8.34 0.68 -28.41
N GLU A 427 -7.35 1.57 -28.63
CA GLU A 427 -7.43 2.73 -29.53
C GLU A 427 -8.63 3.65 -29.23
N LYS A 428 -9.00 3.78 -27.96
CA LYS A 428 -10.15 4.59 -27.53
C LYS A 428 -9.74 6.03 -27.30
N LEU A 429 -10.22 6.95 -28.14
CA LEU A 429 -9.94 8.39 -28.05
C LEU A 429 -8.43 8.72 -28.07
N THR A 430 -7.64 7.90 -28.75
CA THR A 430 -6.21 8.10 -28.99
C THR A 430 -6.00 9.15 -30.09
N ASP A 431 -5.03 10.04 -29.87
CA ASP A 431 -4.71 11.18 -30.75
C ASP A 431 -3.23 11.24 -31.16
N VAL A 432 -2.45 10.20 -30.81
CA VAL A 432 -1.03 10.07 -31.16
C VAL A 432 -0.73 8.68 -31.71
N ASP A 433 -0.05 8.60 -32.85
CA ASP A 433 0.55 7.36 -33.36
C ASP A 433 2.01 7.26 -32.90
N ILE A 434 2.39 6.10 -32.35
CA ILE A 434 3.75 5.83 -31.87
C ILE A 434 4.47 4.87 -32.81
N PHE A 435 5.69 5.24 -33.21
CA PHE A 435 6.57 4.44 -34.06
C PHE A 435 7.92 4.17 -33.41
N VAL A 436 8.53 3.04 -33.76
CA VAL A 436 9.95 2.73 -33.54
C VAL A 436 10.59 2.57 -34.91
N GLY A 437 11.46 3.50 -35.29
CA GLY A 437 11.89 3.64 -36.68
C GLY A 437 10.69 3.81 -37.60
N THR A 438 10.40 2.81 -38.43
CA THR A 438 9.25 2.80 -39.36
C THR A 438 8.09 1.90 -38.91
N VAL A 439 8.23 1.20 -37.77
CA VAL A 439 7.25 0.24 -37.28
C VAL A 439 6.26 0.96 -36.35
N LYS A 440 4.95 0.96 -36.71
CA LYS A 440 3.89 1.45 -35.80
C LYS A 440 3.78 0.49 -34.62
N VAL A 441 3.97 1.00 -33.41
CA VAL A 441 3.97 0.22 -32.17
C VAL A 441 2.58 0.19 -31.56
N MET A 442 1.97 1.36 -31.37
CA MET A 442 0.65 1.52 -30.78
C MET A 442 0.12 2.95 -31.00
N GLU A 443 -1.08 3.20 -30.51
CA GLU A 443 -1.64 4.55 -30.39
C GLU A 443 -1.66 4.99 -28.93
N ALA A 444 -1.66 6.31 -28.70
CA ALA A 444 -1.57 6.90 -27.37
C ALA A 444 -2.38 8.20 -27.24
N HIS A 445 -2.48 8.67 -26.00
CA HIS A 445 -3.12 9.92 -25.62
C HIS A 445 -2.06 10.99 -25.35
N ARG A 446 -2.14 12.08 -26.10
CA ARG A 446 -1.28 13.24 -26.00
C ARG A 446 -1.22 13.81 -24.59
N VAL A 447 -2.37 13.88 -23.91
CA VAL A 447 -2.46 14.41 -22.53
C VAL A 447 -1.61 13.59 -21.56
N ILE A 448 -1.64 12.26 -21.65
CA ILE A 448 -0.88 11.38 -20.75
C ILE A 448 0.62 11.50 -21.07
N LEU A 449 1.00 11.41 -22.35
CA LEU A 449 2.41 11.54 -22.76
C LEU A 449 3.00 12.90 -22.34
N SER A 450 2.24 13.98 -22.56
CA SER A 450 2.67 15.34 -22.24
C SER A 450 2.72 15.62 -20.74
N ALA A 451 1.81 15.03 -19.96
CA ALA A 451 1.84 15.12 -18.51
C ALA A 451 3.07 14.44 -17.93
N ARG A 452 3.46 13.31 -18.51
CA ARG A 452 4.46 12.39 -17.95
C ARG A 452 5.88 12.64 -18.46
N SER A 453 6.02 13.41 -19.54
CA SER A 453 7.32 13.78 -20.11
C SER A 453 7.29 15.22 -20.63
N PRO A 454 8.10 16.13 -20.04
CA PRO A 454 8.30 17.48 -20.57
C PRO A 454 8.75 17.49 -22.04
N VAL A 455 9.59 16.53 -22.43
CA VAL A 455 10.09 16.39 -23.81
C VAL A 455 8.95 16.04 -24.78
N LEU A 456 8.10 15.07 -24.42
CA LEU A 456 6.92 14.72 -25.23
C LEU A 456 5.90 15.87 -25.26
N SER A 457 5.76 16.61 -24.15
CA SER A 457 4.91 17.81 -24.10
C SER A 457 5.34 18.85 -25.13
N ILE A 458 6.64 19.18 -25.19
CA ILE A 458 7.18 20.14 -26.17
C ILE A 458 6.98 19.62 -27.60
N LEU A 459 7.18 18.33 -27.84
CA LEU A 459 7.02 17.70 -29.15
C LEU A 459 5.56 17.78 -29.64
N LEU A 460 4.62 17.45 -28.76
CA LEU A 460 3.20 17.32 -29.10
C LEU A 460 2.45 18.66 -29.10
N ASN A 461 2.96 19.69 -28.42
CA ASN A 461 2.37 21.04 -28.42
C ASN A 461 2.51 21.77 -29.78
N LYS A 462 3.34 21.26 -30.70
CA LYS A 462 3.64 21.91 -31.99
C LYS A 462 2.74 21.44 -33.16
N VAL A 463 1.82 20.52 -32.93
CA VAL A 463 1.09 19.81 -33.99
C VAL A 463 -0.38 20.23 -34.03
N SER A 464 -0.93 20.43 -35.24
CA SER A 464 -2.34 20.80 -35.44
C SER A 464 -3.28 19.64 -35.13
N ASN A 465 -4.50 19.94 -34.65
CA ASN A 465 -5.50 18.95 -34.24
C ASN A 465 -6.20 18.21 -35.42
N ALA A 466 -5.75 18.40 -36.67
CA ALA A 466 -6.45 17.87 -37.85
C ALA A 466 -6.16 16.39 -38.14
N THR A 467 -5.01 15.86 -37.67
CA THR A 467 -4.58 14.47 -37.82
C THR A 467 -3.92 13.99 -36.53
N LYS A 468 -3.84 12.67 -36.31
CA LYS A 468 -3.09 12.13 -35.17
C LYS A 468 -1.64 12.63 -35.23
N SER A 469 -1.13 13.08 -34.08
CA SER A 469 0.28 13.46 -33.96
C SER A 469 1.14 12.21 -34.07
N ILE A 470 2.35 12.33 -34.61
CA ILE A 470 3.26 11.20 -34.76
C ILE A 470 4.45 11.41 -33.82
N VAL A 471 4.77 10.40 -33.02
CA VAL A 471 6.00 10.32 -32.22
C VAL A 471 6.79 9.11 -32.68
N THR A 472 8.04 9.34 -33.12
CA THR A 472 8.93 8.30 -33.58
C THR A 472 10.12 8.17 -32.62
N PHE A 473 10.26 7.00 -32.01
CA PHE A 473 11.44 6.57 -31.28
C PHE A 473 12.50 6.06 -32.27
N GLY A 474 13.78 6.19 -31.90
CA GLY A 474 14.89 5.73 -32.72
C GLY A 474 14.82 4.23 -33.05
N ALA A 475 15.33 3.84 -34.21
CA ALA A 475 15.31 2.45 -34.67
C ALA A 475 16.27 1.54 -33.89
N GLU A 476 17.15 2.13 -33.07
CA GLU A 476 18.05 1.44 -32.15
C GLU A 476 17.34 0.83 -30.94
N PHE A 477 16.14 1.32 -30.58
CA PHE A 477 15.38 0.81 -29.45
C PHE A 477 14.58 -0.42 -29.84
N ASP A 478 14.57 -1.40 -28.94
CA ASP A 478 13.68 -2.55 -29.07
C ASP A 478 12.21 -2.15 -28.90
N VAL A 479 11.34 -2.73 -29.73
CA VAL A 479 9.91 -2.42 -29.76
C VAL A 479 9.25 -2.73 -28.44
N ASP A 480 9.60 -3.84 -27.79
CA ASP A 480 9.01 -4.21 -26.52
C ASP A 480 9.54 -3.30 -25.40
N THR A 481 10.83 -2.93 -25.40
CA THR A 481 11.35 -1.90 -24.48
C THR A 481 10.59 -0.57 -24.58
N VAL A 482 10.26 -0.10 -25.79
CA VAL A 482 9.45 1.13 -25.97
C VAL A 482 8.01 0.93 -25.47
N LYS A 483 7.38 -0.23 -25.69
CA LYS A 483 6.07 -0.53 -25.09
C LYS A 483 6.12 -0.51 -23.57
N HIS A 484 7.19 -1.01 -22.95
CA HIS A 484 7.38 -0.97 -21.50
C HIS A 484 7.53 0.45 -20.96
N PHE A 485 8.31 1.29 -21.67
CA PHE A 485 8.40 2.71 -21.38
C PHE A 485 7.02 3.38 -21.42
N LEU A 486 6.26 3.17 -22.50
CA LEU A 486 4.91 3.73 -22.66
C LEU A 486 3.98 3.23 -21.57
N ARG A 487 3.97 1.92 -21.29
CA ARG A 487 3.16 1.35 -20.21
C ARG A 487 3.41 2.03 -18.89
N PHE A 488 4.66 2.28 -18.53
CA PHE A 488 4.99 3.00 -17.30
C PHE A 488 4.41 4.42 -17.25
N LEU A 489 4.37 5.15 -18.38
CA LEU A 489 3.74 6.48 -18.42
C LEU A 489 2.26 6.41 -18.04
N TYR A 490 1.57 5.34 -18.44
CA TYR A 490 0.15 5.13 -18.20
C TYR A 490 -0.19 4.58 -16.82
N THR A 491 0.62 3.65 -16.32
CA THR A 491 0.30 2.88 -15.11
C THR A 491 1.11 3.33 -13.90
N GLY A 492 2.24 4.01 -14.11
CA GLY A 492 3.26 4.22 -13.07
C GLY A 492 3.81 2.91 -12.52
N SER A 493 3.62 1.78 -13.21
CA SER A 493 3.93 0.45 -12.68
C SER A 493 4.60 -0.41 -13.73
N LEU A 494 5.59 -1.15 -13.26
CA LEU A 494 6.33 -2.17 -13.97
C LEU A 494 5.86 -3.59 -13.56
N GLU A 495 4.81 -3.76 -12.75
CA GLU A 495 4.47 -5.02 -12.05
C GLU A 495 4.20 -6.28 -12.91
N GLU A 496 4.20 -6.22 -14.24
CA GLU A 496 4.01 -7.39 -15.10
C GLU A 496 5.28 -8.05 -15.63
N PHE A 497 6.48 -7.59 -15.23
CA PHE A 497 7.72 -8.27 -15.60
C PHE A 497 7.86 -9.61 -14.86
N ASP A 498 8.05 -10.69 -15.62
CA ASP A 498 8.64 -11.93 -15.11
C ASP A 498 10.15 -11.74 -15.09
N ILE A 499 10.63 -10.95 -14.12
CA ILE A 499 12.07 -10.85 -13.89
C ILE A 499 12.52 -12.25 -13.46
N GLY A 500 13.37 -12.88 -14.28
CA GLY A 500 13.80 -14.27 -14.12
C GLY A 500 15.07 -14.44 -13.29
N VAL A 501 15.49 -13.40 -12.57
CA VAL A 501 16.86 -13.30 -12.04
C VAL A 501 17.04 -14.22 -10.82
N VAL A 502 16.01 -14.44 -10.00
CA VAL A 502 16.11 -15.40 -8.89
C VAL A 502 15.86 -16.84 -9.33
N THR A 503 15.12 -17.05 -10.42
CA THR A 503 14.91 -18.41 -10.98
C THR A 503 16.25 -19.03 -11.43
N LEU A 504 17.13 -18.24 -12.05
CA LEU A 504 18.51 -18.64 -12.40
C LEU A 504 19.38 -18.90 -11.17
N PHE A 505 19.23 -18.07 -10.13
CA PHE A 505 19.98 -18.20 -8.87
C PHE A 505 19.59 -19.46 -8.08
N LEU A 506 18.30 -19.78 -8.03
CA LEU A 506 17.83 -21.04 -7.46
C LEU A 506 18.20 -22.24 -8.31
N GLN A 507 18.06 -22.15 -9.63
CA GLN A 507 18.48 -23.22 -10.53
C GLN A 507 19.96 -23.56 -10.30
N PHE A 508 20.83 -22.56 -10.16
CA PHE A 508 22.23 -22.77 -9.77
C PHE A 508 22.38 -23.44 -8.38
N LEU A 509 21.65 -22.98 -7.36
CA LEU A 509 21.69 -23.59 -6.02
C LEU A 509 21.20 -25.06 -6.00
N TYR A 510 20.28 -25.44 -6.89
CA TYR A 510 19.69 -26.78 -6.95
C TYR A 510 20.37 -27.72 -7.96
N THR A 511 20.92 -27.20 -9.06
CA THR A 511 21.45 -28.00 -10.19
C THR A 511 22.96 -27.81 -10.42
N GLY A 512 23.58 -26.79 -9.81
CA GLY A 512 24.98 -26.44 -10.03
C GLY A 512 25.29 -25.87 -11.42
N SER A 513 24.26 -25.55 -12.22
CA SER A 513 24.42 -25.05 -13.59
C SER A 513 23.47 -23.87 -13.87
N LEU A 514 23.99 -22.86 -14.57
CA LEU A 514 23.24 -21.71 -15.08
C LEU A 514 22.93 -21.97 -16.56
N GLU A 515 21.71 -22.39 -16.89
CA GLU A 515 21.24 -22.32 -18.27
C GLU A 515 20.47 -21.00 -18.47
N PRO A 516 20.94 -20.09 -19.33
CA PRO A 516 20.24 -18.85 -19.60
C PRO A 516 18.99 -19.14 -20.42
N SER A 517 17.82 -19.13 -19.79
CA SER A 517 16.57 -19.02 -20.53
C SER A 517 16.49 -17.63 -21.15
N ALA A 518 16.22 -17.54 -22.45
CA ALA A 518 15.98 -16.28 -23.15
C ALA A 518 14.88 -15.48 -22.41
N SER A 519 15.23 -14.39 -21.74
CA SER A 519 14.28 -13.60 -20.97
C SER A 519 13.44 -12.74 -21.93
N LYS A 520 12.14 -12.64 -21.65
CA LYS A 520 11.23 -11.64 -22.26
C LYS A 520 11.31 -10.28 -21.54
N ASP A 521 12.42 -10.05 -20.83
CA ASP A 521 12.59 -8.89 -19.98
C ASP A 521 12.97 -7.66 -20.80
N PRO A 522 12.55 -6.45 -20.39
CA PRO A 522 12.96 -5.22 -21.03
C PRO A 522 14.48 -5.09 -20.92
N ASP A 523 15.12 -4.59 -21.97
CA ASP A 523 16.51 -4.16 -21.86
C ASP A 523 16.55 -2.93 -20.93
N TYR A 524 16.86 -3.15 -19.64
CA TYR A 524 16.88 -2.11 -18.62
C TYR A 524 17.90 -1.00 -18.90
N LYS A 525 18.90 -1.26 -19.76
CA LYS A 525 19.82 -0.22 -20.21
C LYS A 525 19.10 0.70 -21.20
N GLN A 526 18.44 0.15 -22.20
CA GLN A 526 17.61 0.93 -23.14
C GLN A 526 16.44 1.64 -22.42
N LEU A 527 15.81 1.00 -21.44
CA LEU A 527 14.73 1.60 -20.65
C LEU A 527 15.23 2.80 -19.82
N LEU A 528 16.43 2.70 -19.23
CA LEU A 528 17.09 3.82 -18.55
C LEU A 528 17.45 4.96 -19.51
N GLU A 529 17.93 4.62 -20.71
CA GLU A 529 18.22 5.60 -21.77
C GLU A 529 16.96 6.35 -22.18
N LEU A 530 15.84 5.65 -22.42
CA LEU A 530 14.53 6.26 -22.71
C LEU A 530 14.05 7.14 -21.53
N ALA A 531 14.07 6.62 -20.31
CA ALA A 531 13.67 7.38 -19.13
C ALA A 531 14.47 8.67 -18.95
N THR A 532 15.77 8.64 -19.28
CA THR A 532 16.64 9.81 -19.24
C THR A 532 16.34 10.77 -20.38
N MET A 533 16.23 10.27 -21.61
CA MET A 533 15.97 11.06 -22.82
C MET A 533 14.63 11.81 -22.75
N TYR A 534 13.60 11.17 -22.19
CA TYR A 534 12.26 11.72 -22.08
C TYR A 534 11.97 12.31 -20.68
N GLU A 535 12.98 12.44 -19.82
CA GLU A 535 12.89 13.09 -18.50
C GLU A 535 11.80 12.50 -17.58
N VAL A 536 11.66 11.18 -17.58
CA VAL A 536 10.72 10.44 -16.72
C VAL A 536 11.43 10.06 -15.43
N GLU A 537 11.44 10.99 -14.47
CA GLU A 537 12.29 10.91 -13.27
C GLU A 537 12.06 9.64 -12.42
N THR A 538 10.82 9.26 -12.17
CA THR A 538 10.50 8.06 -11.37
C THR A 538 10.96 6.77 -12.04
N LEU A 539 10.79 6.65 -13.37
CA LEU A 539 11.30 5.50 -14.14
C LEU A 539 12.83 5.48 -14.16
N LYS A 540 13.46 6.65 -14.31
CA LYS A 540 14.92 6.79 -14.26
C LYS A 540 15.46 6.32 -12.91
N ASN A 541 14.89 6.81 -11.80
CA ASN A 541 15.26 6.43 -10.45
C ASN A 541 15.07 4.92 -10.24
N PHE A 542 13.97 4.35 -10.74
CA PHE A 542 13.74 2.90 -10.69
C PHE A 542 14.82 2.13 -11.46
N CYS A 543 15.08 2.48 -12.73
CA CYS A 543 16.03 1.76 -13.57
C CYS A 543 17.47 1.87 -13.04
N GLN A 544 17.84 3.00 -12.43
CA GLN A 544 19.15 3.16 -11.78
C GLN A 544 19.33 2.24 -10.58
N VAL A 545 18.25 1.94 -9.86
CA VAL A 545 18.26 1.02 -8.73
C VAL A 545 18.36 -0.44 -9.20
N VAL A 546 17.68 -0.80 -10.29
CA VAL A 546 17.68 -2.16 -10.85
C VAL A 546 18.97 -2.49 -11.61
N ASN A 547 19.58 -1.52 -12.31
CA ASN A 547 20.81 -1.72 -13.10
C ASN A 547 22.10 -1.90 -12.28
N VAL A 548 22.00 -2.03 -10.95
CA VAL A 548 23.13 -2.43 -10.10
C VAL A 548 23.05 -3.94 -9.91
N PRO A 549 23.71 -4.76 -10.76
CA PRO A 549 23.75 -6.19 -10.55
C PRO A 549 24.41 -6.44 -9.19
N PRO A 550 23.80 -7.22 -8.31
CA PRO A 550 24.47 -7.65 -7.10
C PRO A 550 25.60 -8.59 -7.51
N ASP A 551 26.79 -8.42 -6.92
CA ASP A 551 27.91 -9.31 -7.18
C ASP A 551 27.51 -10.76 -6.82
N VAL A 552 27.42 -11.60 -7.85
CA VAL A 552 26.90 -12.96 -7.74
C VAL A 552 27.84 -13.80 -6.90
N GLU A 553 29.16 -13.59 -7.01
CA GLU A 553 30.19 -14.35 -6.28
C GLU A 553 30.13 -14.06 -4.77
N ASP A 554 29.93 -12.78 -4.40
CA ASP A 554 29.76 -12.35 -3.00
C ASP A 554 28.48 -12.87 -2.35
N LEU A 555 27.38 -12.94 -3.10
CA LEU A 555 26.12 -13.52 -2.64
C LEU A 555 26.23 -15.03 -2.42
N THR A 556 26.87 -15.76 -3.34
CA THR A 556 27.14 -17.20 -3.17
C THR A 556 28.00 -17.48 -1.95
N SER A 557 29.08 -16.74 -1.76
CA SER A 557 29.99 -16.93 -0.61
C SER A 557 29.28 -16.67 0.72
N SER A 558 28.48 -15.61 0.79
CA SER A 558 27.71 -15.24 1.99
C SER A 558 26.59 -16.23 2.33
N LEU A 559 25.99 -16.86 1.31
CA LEU A 559 24.95 -17.88 1.50
C LEU A 559 25.51 -19.26 1.85
N LEU A 560 26.70 -19.60 1.36
CA LEU A 560 27.43 -20.80 1.78
C LEU A 560 27.82 -20.73 3.26
N GLU A 561 28.24 -19.57 3.77
CA GLU A 561 28.47 -19.34 5.20
C GLU A 561 27.20 -19.47 6.06
N LEU A 562 26.00 -19.35 5.48
CA LEU A 562 24.73 -19.48 6.18
C LEU A 562 24.18 -20.91 6.21
N LEU A 563 24.65 -21.77 5.31
CA LEU A 563 24.23 -23.17 5.16
C LEU A 563 25.21 -24.18 5.80
N MET A 564 26.43 -23.75 6.14
CA MET A 564 27.34 -24.47 7.05
C MET A 564 27.09 -24.07 8.50
#